data_AF-A0A0B7AWC0-F1
#
_entry.id   AF-A0A0B7AWC0-F1
#
_cell.length_a   1.000
_cell.length_b   1.000
_cell.length_c   1.000
_cell.angle_alpha   90.00
_cell.angle_beta   90.00
_cell.angle_gamma   90.00
#
_symmetry.space_group_name_H-M   'P 1'
#
loop_
_entity.id
_entity.type
_entity.pdbx_description
1 polymer ?
#
loop_
_entity_poly.entity_id
_entity_poly.type
_entity_poly.pdbx_seq_one_letter_code
_entity_poly.pdbx_strand_id
1 'polypeptide(L)'
;KMAYWFHRNPLKATAAVNYELHGVSTNDSTRKIFSDLRMTRTKLLEMLTDPSNTKDTVEKAAAEYLSLLQGMCIPIDTSEPENKLRKLSKYKWTNTLLGNIPV
;
A
#
# COMPACT_ATOMS: atom_id res chain seq x y z
N LYS A 1 -8.33 -33.43 18.39
CA LYS A 1 -7.89 -32.12 17.87
C LYS A 1 -9.16 -31.36 17.46
N MET A 2 -9.51 -30.26 18.13
CA MET A 2 -10.73 -29.52 17.81
C MET A 2 -10.47 -28.61 16.61
N ALA A 3 -11.34 -28.70 15.60
CA ALA A 3 -11.34 -27.74 14.51
C ALA A 3 -12.06 -26.48 14.96
N TYR A 4 -11.45 -25.32 14.72
CA TYR A 4 -12.10 -24.04 14.91
C TYR A 4 -12.68 -23.58 13.58
N TRP A 5 -13.94 -23.16 13.58
CA TRP A 5 -14.56 -22.54 12.42
C TRP A 5 -14.52 -21.03 12.58
N PHE A 6 -14.00 -20.34 11.57
CA PHE A 6 -14.03 -18.89 11.53
C PHE A 6 -14.58 -18.41 10.20
N HIS A 7 -15.67 -17.63 10.26
CA HIS A 7 -16.14 -16.87 9.11
C HIS A 7 -15.06 -15.90 8.61
N ARG A 8 -14.97 -15.73 7.28
CA ARG A 8 -14.10 -14.76 6.63
C ARG A 8 -14.88 -14.03 5.55
N ASN A 9 -14.89 -12.71 5.63
CA ASN A 9 -15.32 -11.89 4.52
C ASN A 9 -14.22 -11.86 3.44
N PRO A 10 -14.56 -11.55 2.17
CA PRO A 10 -13.58 -11.37 1.12
C PRO A 10 -12.55 -10.28 1.47
N LEU A 11 -11.31 -10.45 1.01
CA LEU A 11 -10.30 -9.41 1.08
C LEU A 11 -10.69 -8.20 0.22
N LYS A 12 -10.28 -7.00 0.65
CA LYS A 12 -10.48 -5.78 -0.14
C LYS A 12 -9.57 -5.81 -1.36
N ALA A 13 -10.13 -5.59 -2.54
CA ALA A 13 -9.40 -5.34 -3.77
C ALA A 13 -9.10 -3.85 -3.93
N THR A 14 -8.12 -3.50 -4.75
CA THR A 14 -7.72 -2.11 -5.00
C THR A 14 -7.32 -1.89 -6.44
N ALA A 15 -7.48 -0.66 -6.93
CA ALA A 15 -6.92 -0.27 -8.21
C ALA A 15 -5.38 -0.28 -8.17
N ALA A 16 -4.76 -0.50 -9.33
CA ALA A 16 -3.33 -0.28 -9.50
C ALA A 16 -3.00 1.21 -9.30
N VAL A 17 -1.86 1.49 -8.66
CA VAL A 17 -1.35 2.84 -8.44
C VAL A 17 0.04 2.92 -9.06
N ASN A 18 0.21 3.81 -10.05
CA ASN A 18 1.44 3.88 -10.84
C ASN A 18 2.57 4.66 -10.15
N TYR A 19 2.23 5.52 -9.18
CA TYR A 19 3.20 6.37 -8.48
C TYR A 19 4.06 7.21 -9.43
N GLU A 20 3.46 7.72 -10.51
CA GLU A 20 4.15 8.58 -11.48
C GLU A 20 3.98 10.06 -11.13
N LEU A 21 5.09 10.79 -11.19
CA LEU A 21 5.15 12.23 -10.88
C LEU A 21 5.05 13.13 -12.11
N HIS A 22 4.78 12.58 -13.32
CA HIS A 22 4.56 13.28 -14.59
C HIS A 22 5.32 14.63 -14.75
N GLY A 23 6.65 14.60 -14.65
CA GLY A 23 7.51 15.78 -14.85
C GLY A 23 7.85 16.59 -13.59
N VAL A 24 7.22 16.31 -12.44
CA VAL A 24 7.56 16.90 -11.13
C VAL A 24 8.86 16.31 -10.55
N SER A 25 9.19 15.06 -10.92
CA SER A 25 10.43 14.40 -10.50
C SER A 25 11.58 14.74 -11.44
N THR A 26 12.54 15.52 -10.97
CA THR A 26 13.71 15.91 -11.77
C THR A 26 14.93 15.01 -11.54
N ASN A 27 15.10 14.43 -10.34
CA ASN A 27 16.28 13.63 -9.99
C ASN A 27 16.03 12.11 -9.87
N ASP A 28 17.10 11.33 -10.03
CA ASP A 28 17.06 9.85 -10.01
C ASP A 28 16.61 9.28 -8.66
N SER A 29 16.99 9.91 -7.56
CA SER A 29 16.59 9.47 -6.21
C SER A 29 15.07 9.49 -6.03
N THR A 30 14.40 10.55 -6.51
CA THR A 30 12.94 10.65 -6.49
C THR A 30 12.31 9.60 -7.41
N ARG A 31 12.85 9.36 -8.61
CA ARG A 31 12.35 8.29 -9.48
C ARG A 31 12.46 6.92 -8.81
N LYS A 32 13.59 6.66 -8.16
CA LYS A 32 13.84 5.40 -7.46
C LYS A 32 12.85 5.18 -6.32
N ILE A 33 12.64 6.14 -5.42
CA ILE A 33 11.77 5.94 -4.25
C ILE A 33 10.31 5.70 -4.66
N PHE A 34 9.82 6.35 -5.72
CA PHE A 34 8.47 6.11 -6.25
C PHE A 34 8.36 4.76 -6.96
N SER A 35 9.42 4.33 -7.65
CA SER A 35 9.52 2.96 -8.20
C SER A 35 9.50 1.91 -7.10
N ASP A 36 10.29 2.09 -6.04
CA ASP A 36 10.34 1.17 -4.89
C ASP A 36 8.97 1.12 -4.20
N LEU A 37 8.28 2.25 -4.06
CA LEU A 37 6.92 2.31 -3.49
C LEU A 37 5.92 1.52 -4.33
N ARG A 38 5.98 1.63 -5.67
CA ARG A 38 5.16 0.82 -6.58
C ARG A 38 5.46 -0.68 -6.42
N MET A 39 6.73 -1.06 -6.45
CA MET A 39 7.16 -2.46 -6.39
C MET A 39 6.81 -3.12 -5.05
N THR A 40 7.06 -2.45 -3.94
CA THR A 40 6.74 -2.97 -2.60
C THR A 40 5.23 -3.10 -2.38
N ARG A 41 4.41 -2.16 -2.90
CA ARG A 41 2.95 -2.29 -2.90
C ARG A 41 2.48 -3.52 -3.66
N THR A 42 2.95 -3.71 -4.89
CA THR A 42 2.56 -4.86 -5.72
C THR A 42 2.93 -6.17 -5.04
N LYS A 43 4.17 -6.29 -4.55
CA LYS A 43 4.66 -7.46 -3.82
C LYS A 43 3.77 -7.78 -2.60
N LEU A 44 3.42 -6.78 -1.80
CA LEU A 44 2.54 -6.99 -0.64
C LEU A 44 1.15 -7.50 -1.06
N LEU A 45 0.55 -6.89 -2.09
CA LEU A 45 -0.79 -7.27 -2.56
C LEU A 45 -0.81 -8.71 -3.11
N GLU A 46 0.24 -9.13 -3.83
CA GLU A 46 0.39 -10.50 -4.32
C GLU A 46 0.52 -11.49 -3.15
N MET A 47 1.37 -11.19 -2.17
CA MET A 47 1.56 -12.02 -0.97
C MET A 47 0.28 -12.24 -0.17
N LEU A 48 -0.61 -11.24 -0.09
CA LEU A 48 -1.88 -11.35 0.65
C LEU A 48 -2.87 -12.35 0.01
N THR A 49 -2.68 -12.70 -1.26
CA THR A 49 -3.54 -13.66 -1.97
C THR A 49 -3.00 -15.08 -1.95
N ASP A 50 -1.75 -15.27 -1.52
CA ASP A 50 -1.09 -16.56 -1.47
C ASP A 50 -0.97 -17.07 -0.01
N PRO A 51 -1.74 -18.10 0.36
CA PRO A 51 -1.77 -18.63 1.73
C PRO A 51 -0.49 -19.41 2.11
N SER A 52 0.44 -19.64 1.19
CA SER A 52 1.71 -20.30 1.48
C SER A 52 2.71 -19.39 2.20
N ASN A 53 2.47 -18.07 2.18
CA ASN A 53 3.32 -17.09 2.84
C ASN A 53 3.25 -17.21 4.37
N THR A 54 4.40 -17.08 5.02
CA THR A 54 4.47 -17.03 6.49
C THR A 54 4.11 -15.64 7.01
N LYS A 55 3.65 -15.59 8.26
CA LYS A 55 3.40 -14.33 8.99
C LYS A 55 4.58 -13.34 8.85
N ASP A 56 5.78 -13.81 9.17
CA ASP A 56 6.99 -12.97 9.18
C ASP A 56 7.30 -12.38 7.79
N THR A 57 7.04 -13.15 6.73
CA THR A 57 7.24 -12.71 5.34
C THR A 57 6.29 -11.57 4.98
N VAL A 58 5.01 -11.72 5.33
CA VAL A 58 3.98 -10.69 5.08
C VAL A 58 4.23 -9.45 5.93
N GLU A 59 4.62 -9.60 7.20
CA GLU A 59 4.96 -8.48 8.09
C GLU A 59 6.14 -7.67 7.55
N LYS A 60 7.19 -8.34 7.05
CA LYS A 60 8.32 -7.66 6.42
C LYS A 60 7.90 -6.88 5.17
N ALA A 61 7.12 -7.49 4.27
CA ALA A 61 6.62 -6.82 3.08
C ALA A 61 5.71 -5.62 3.41
N ALA A 62 4.91 -5.75 4.48
CA ALA A 62 4.08 -4.66 4.98
C ALA A 62 4.95 -3.50 5.51
N ALA A 63 5.98 -3.79 6.31
CA ALA A 63 6.90 -2.78 6.81
C ALA A 63 7.66 -2.05 5.68
N GLU A 64 8.13 -2.79 4.66
CA GLU A 64 8.78 -2.24 3.46
C GLU A 64 7.88 -1.24 2.74
N TYR A 65 6.62 -1.61 2.45
CA TYR A 65 5.68 -0.71 1.76
C TYR A 65 5.23 0.47 2.65
N LEU A 66 4.84 0.19 3.90
CA LEU A 66 4.25 1.21 4.77
C LEU A 66 5.27 2.28 5.19
N SER A 67 6.55 1.92 5.38
CA SER A 67 7.60 2.91 5.67
C SER A 67 7.81 3.89 4.52
N LEU A 68 7.76 3.44 3.27
CA LEU A 68 7.82 4.31 2.10
C LEU A 68 6.57 5.18 1.97
N LEU A 69 5.38 4.58 2.18
CA LEU A 69 4.10 5.30 2.12
C LEU A 69 4.03 6.41 3.18
N GLN A 70 4.57 6.16 4.37
CA GLN A 70 4.66 7.18 5.43
C GLN A 70 5.40 8.43 4.99
N GLY A 71 6.42 8.30 4.12
CA GLY A 71 7.12 9.44 3.53
C GLY A 71 6.24 10.36 2.66
N MET A 72 5.05 9.89 2.26
CA MET A 72 4.02 10.71 1.59
C MET A 72 2.94 11.24 2.53
N CYS A 73 2.81 10.68 3.73
CA CYS A 73 1.70 10.97 4.64
C CYS A 73 2.12 11.86 5.82
N ILE A 74 3.28 11.59 6.40
CA ILE A 74 3.78 12.23 7.62
C ILE A 74 4.55 13.50 7.23
N PRO A 75 4.22 14.66 7.84
CA PRO A 75 4.96 15.90 7.58
C PRO A 75 6.43 15.73 7.98
N ILE A 76 7.34 16.17 7.10
CA ILE A 76 8.79 16.15 7.36
C ILE A 76 9.17 17.24 8.36
N ASP A 77 8.57 18.41 8.20
CA ASP A 77 8.65 19.52 9.14
C ASP A 77 7.44 19.45 10.07
N THR A 78 7.67 19.29 11.38
CA THR A 78 6.61 19.17 12.38
C THR A 78 5.77 20.44 12.56
N SER A 79 6.21 21.56 11.98
CA SER A 79 5.41 22.80 11.94
C SER A 79 4.31 22.75 10.87
N GLU A 80 4.43 21.86 9.88
CA GLU A 80 3.45 21.71 8.80
C GLU A 80 2.35 20.71 9.19
N PRO A 81 1.08 21.00 8.87
CA PRO A 81 -0.04 20.14 9.26
C PRO A 81 -0.12 18.84 8.45
N GLU A 82 0.42 18.81 7.23
CA GLU A 82 0.43 17.63 6.37
C GLU A 82 1.64 17.58 5.44
N ASN A 83 2.01 16.37 5.00
CA ASN A 83 2.98 16.21 3.94
C ASN A 83 2.42 16.71 2.59
N LYS A 84 3.21 17.47 1.84
CA LYS A 84 2.82 18.03 0.52
C LYS A 84 2.44 16.94 -0.50
N LEU A 85 2.93 15.71 -0.33
CA LEU A 85 2.65 14.56 -1.19
C LEU A 85 1.37 13.80 -0.80
N ARG A 86 0.73 14.14 0.32
CA ARG A 86 -0.42 13.38 0.87
C ARG A 86 -1.58 13.25 -0.11
N LYS A 87 -1.78 14.26 -0.97
CA LYS A 87 -2.87 14.34 -1.94
C LYS A 87 -2.46 13.94 -3.36
N LEU A 88 -1.22 13.51 -3.55
CA LEU A 88 -0.67 13.21 -4.87
C LEU A 88 -1.31 11.96 -5.51
N SER A 89 -1.57 10.93 -4.71
CA SER A 89 -2.09 9.64 -5.20
C SER A 89 -3.53 9.41 -4.79
N LYS A 90 -4.36 8.96 -5.73
CA LYS A 90 -5.73 8.52 -5.47
C LYS A 90 -5.75 7.00 -5.28
N TYR A 91 -6.34 6.56 -4.19
CA TYR A 91 -6.54 5.14 -3.89
C TYR A 91 -8.01 4.81 -4.02
N LYS A 92 -8.32 3.64 -4.58
CA LYS A 92 -9.68 3.09 -4.66
C LYS A 92 -9.65 1.69 -4.07
N TRP A 93 -10.61 1.38 -3.21
CA TRP A 93 -10.67 0.08 -2.54
C TRP A 93 -12.09 -0.45 -2.51
N THR A 94 -12.27 -1.76 -2.72
CA THR A 94 -13.56 -2.41 -2.41
C THR A 94 -13.74 -2.55 -0.90
N ASN A 95 -14.94 -2.91 -0.46
CA ASN A 95 -15.25 -3.12 0.95
C ASN A 95 -15.61 -4.59 1.19
N THR A 96 -15.27 -5.12 2.36
CA THR A 96 -15.55 -6.51 2.75
C THR A 96 -17.04 -6.85 2.78
N LEU A 97 -17.92 -5.84 2.86
CA LEU A 97 -19.39 -6.01 2.93
C LEU A 97 -20.13 -5.52 1.69
N LEU A 98 -19.48 -4.77 0.79
CA LEU A 98 -20.14 -4.14 -0.38
C LEU A 98 -19.81 -4.83 -1.71
N GLY A 99 -19.21 -6.02 -1.64
CA GLY A 99 -18.81 -6.77 -2.83
C GLY A 99 -17.84 -5.98 -3.72
N ASN A 100 -18.21 -5.81 -4.98
CA ASN A 100 -17.34 -5.22 -6.00
C ASN A 100 -17.48 -3.70 -6.15
N ILE A 101 -18.25 -3.03 -5.29
CA ILE A 101 -18.40 -1.57 -5.33
C ILE A 101 -17.18 -0.93 -4.65
N PRO A 102 -16.29 -0.25 -5.39
CA PRO A 102 -15.17 0.45 -4.80
C PRO A 102 -15.61 1.79 -4.21
N VAL A 103 -14.98 2.17 -3.09
CA VAL A 103 -15.12 3.45 -2.39
C VAL A 103 -13.79 4.20 -2.43
#